data_AF-A0A0T6AUW0-F1
#
_entry.id   AF-A0A0T6AUW0-F1
#
_cell.length_a   1.000
_cell.length_b   1.000
_cell.length_c   1.000
_cell.angle_alpha   90.00
_cell.angle_beta   90.00
_cell.angle_gamma   90.00
#
_symmetry.space_group_name_H-M   'P 1'
#
loop_
_entity.id
_entity.type
_entity.pdbx_description
1 polymer ?
#
loop_
_entity_poly.entity_id
_entity_poly.type
_entity_poly.pdbx_seq_one_letter_code
_entity_poly.pdbx_strand_id
1 'polypeptide(L)'
;MCTNYVFKLLLCLWCGIICDLANSYLNMYLNSNEVHKLLGLDMELYYVRGGKINYFALNFVVPVPPKVDALHFTWKSLAGRPLPYAINVEVSNPLALGTPQLNISDIGTIPTSSQIFSVSLPCSGVVVAEVNIVLIVNITLPNANVTSLTFRRKKICRKIESLPNTHVLVNNISYPSNSVNIFYTAVGCATFLITTLAFCVIVSYVNGKKDRRDPNDTSQAHMTYVTNASRNPNSTSSYGNFRRMPSYSLIDERSKDLQERITELTIQRCRVRLDSVILEGTFGRVYLGTYSEENGTEEEVLVKTVTDHASQIQISLLLQEGMFMYSLNHKNILTILGVSIEDQTAPFLLYPYHSYKNLKVFLQKCKLNSEGIAHTLTTQEVVDMAMQIIQAMQYLHKKHLWHKDLAARNCVVDDKLKVKITDNALSRDLFPSDYHCLGDNENRPIKWMSIESLLQKEFSPSSDVWSFGVLLWELTTLAQQPYVEIDPFEMAAYLKDGYRLAQPINCPDELFAVMAYCWAVNPEERPTFTQLQVCLQEFYAQLIRYV
;
A
#
# COMPACT_ATOMS: atom_id res chain seq x y z
N MET A 1 8.30 -55.86 22.96
CA MET A 1 7.79 -54.50 22.66
C MET A 1 8.80 -53.36 22.89
N CYS A 2 9.93 -53.55 23.57
CA CYS A 2 10.95 -52.50 23.74
C CYS A 2 12.00 -52.38 22.61
N THR A 3 12.09 -53.34 21.70
CA THR A 3 13.10 -53.34 20.61
C THR A 3 12.72 -52.49 19.39
N ASN A 4 11.42 -52.23 19.16
CA ASN A 4 10.96 -51.43 18.00
C ASN A 4 11.04 -49.91 18.21
N TYR A 5 11.04 -49.43 19.45
CA TYR A 5 11.17 -48.00 19.73
C TYR A 5 12.62 -47.52 19.60
N VAL A 6 13.58 -48.32 20.05
CA VAL A 6 15.02 -48.01 19.90
C VAL A 6 15.41 -48.01 18.43
N PHE A 7 14.88 -48.94 17.62
CA PHE A 7 15.13 -48.98 16.18
C PHE A 7 14.50 -47.82 15.42
N LYS A 8 13.30 -47.35 15.80
CA LYS A 8 12.70 -46.13 15.22
C LYS A 8 13.40 -44.85 15.66
N LEU A 9 13.88 -44.76 16.91
CA LEU A 9 14.64 -43.60 17.39
C LEU A 9 16.01 -43.53 16.71
N LEU A 10 16.68 -44.68 16.52
CA LEU A 10 17.93 -44.77 15.78
C LEU A 10 17.73 -44.52 14.29
N LEU A 11 16.62 -44.97 13.67
CA LEU A 11 16.30 -44.62 12.28
C LEU A 11 15.94 -43.14 12.12
N CYS A 12 15.29 -42.50 13.09
CA CYS A 12 15.03 -41.05 13.07
C CYS A 12 16.28 -40.23 13.35
N LEU A 13 17.20 -40.72 14.19
CA LEU A 13 18.52 -40.10 14.39
C LEU A 13 19.41 -40.32 13.16
N TRP A 14 19.35 -41.48 12.50
CA TRP A 14 20.07 -41.72 11.24
C TRP A 14 19.45 -40.98 10.06
N CYS A 15 18.12 -40.96 9.90
CA CYS A 15 17.46 -40.17 8.85
C CYS A 15 17.55 -38.65 9.12
N GLY A 16 17.54 -38.21 10.39
CA GLY A 16 17.77 -36.81 10.76
C GLY A 16 19.21 -36.35 10.52
N ILE A 17 20.18 -37.27 10.55
CA ILE A 17 21.58 -37.01 10.21
C ILE A 17 21.83 -37.17 8.70
N ILE A 18 21.04 -37.98 7.98
CA ILE A 18 21.23 -38.26 6.55
C ILE A 18 20.40 -37.33 5.63
N CYS A 19 19.33 -36.69 6.11
CA CYS A 19 18.49 -35.80 5.29
C CYS A 19 18.94 -34.32 5.20
N ASP A 20 20.11 -33.95 5.70
CA ASP A 20 20.70 -32.64 5.39
C ASP A 20 22.23 -32.71 5.19
N LEU A 21 22.70 -33.75 4.48
CA LEU A 21 23.94 -33.66 3.69
C LEU A 21 23.75 -32.74 2.46
N ALA A 22 22.99 -31.66 2.62
CA ALA A 22 23.13 -30.48 1.79
C ALA A 22 24.48 -29.88 2.16
N ASN A 23 25.50 -30.29 1.42
CA ASN A 23 26.79 -29.65 1.20
C ASN A 23 26.78 -28.13 1.54
N SER A 24 26.93 -27.82 2.84
CA SER A 24 26.79 -26.48 3.40
C SER A 24 28.14 -25.80 3.35
N TYR A 25 28.28 -24.82 2.47
CA TYR A 25 29.61 -24.28 2.17
C TYR A 25 29.80 -22.82 2.57
N LEU A 26 28.73 -22.05 2.74
CA LEU A 26 28.83 -20.60 2.89
C LEU A 26 27.65 -20.01 3.67
N ASN A 27 27.95 -19.04 4.51
CA ASN A 27 26.99 -18.02 4.96
C ASN A 27 27.43 -16.65 4.45
N MET A 28 26.46 -15.84 4.02
CA MET A 28 26.65 -14.42 3.70
C MET A 28 25.37 -13.64 4.00
N TYR A 29 25.47 -12.58 4.80
CA TYR A 29 24.30 -11.84 5.31
C TYR A 29 24.66 -10.40 5.75
N LEU A 30 23.64 -9.56 5.92
CA LEU A 30 23.75 -8.30 6.68
C LEU A 30 23.28 -8.54 8.11
N ASN A 31 24.01 -8.01 9.09
CA ASN A 31 23.58 -8.08 10.48
C ASN A 31 22.44 -7.10 10.78
N SER A 32 21.77 -7.28 11.92
CA SER A 32 20.63 -6.46 12.35
C SER A 32 20.92 -4.96 12.33
N ASN A 33 22.08 -4.53 12.83
CA ASN A 33 22.46 -3.11 12.82
C ASN A 33 22.55 -2.53 11.41
N GLU A 34 23.06 -3.29 10.44
CA GLU A 34 23.21 -2.82 9.07
C GLU A 34 21.87 -2.80 8.33
N VAL A 35 21.02 -3.81 8.57
CA VAL A 35 19.66 -3.82 8.02
C VAL A 35 18.85 -2.65 8.60
N HIS A 36 18.99 -2.35 9.89
CA HIS A 36 18.32 -1.22 10.52
C HIS A 36 18.73 0.11 9.85
N LYS A 37 20.02 0.31 9.57
CA LYS A 37 20.49 1.52 8.88
C LYS A 37 19.95 1.67 7.47
N LEU A 38 19.75 0.56 6.74
CA LEU A 38 19.35 0.58 5.33
C LEU A 38 17.83 0.60 5.15
N LEU A 39 17.13 -0.18 5.96
CA LEU A 39 15.71 -0.49 5.79
C LEU A 39 14.86 -0.11 7.01
N GLY A 40 15.47 0.29 8.14
CA GLY A 40 14.75 0.59 9.39
C GLY A 40 14.22 -0.65 10.12
N LEU A 41 14.82 -1.82 9.89
CA LEU A 41 14.35 -3.11 10.43
C LEU A 41 15.39 -3.75 11.36
N ASP A 42 14.94 -4.29 12.48
CA ASP A 42 15.77 -4.99 13.46
C ASP A 42 15.85 -6.50 13.15
N MET A 43 16.40 -6.86 11.99
CA MET A 43 16.49 -8.26 11.53
C MET A 43 17.79 -8.54 10.78
N GLU A 44 18.21 -9.81 10.67
CA GLU A 44 19.34 -10.19 9.81
C GLU A 44 18.86 -10.51 8.39
N LEU A 45 19.56 -10.00 7.37
CA LEU A 45 19.21 -10.26 5.97
C LEU A 45 20.18 -11.28 5.36
N TYR A 46 19.75 -12.54 5.24
CA TYR A 46 20.54 -13.62 4.67
C TYR A 46 20.49 -13.66 3.14
N TYR A 47 21.67 -13.59 2.49
CA TYR A 47 21.83 -13.82 1.06
C TYR A 47 22.21 -15.26 0.74
N VAL A 48 23.00 -15.87 1.61
CA VAL A 48 23.31 -17.30 1.58
C VAL A 48 23.24 -17.81 3.00
N ARG A 49 22.44 -18.85 3.24
CA ARG A 49 22.33 -19.51 4.55
C ARG A 49 22.53 -21.00 4.38
N GLY A 50 23.56 -21.53 5.00
CA GLY A 50 23.93 -22.93 4.92
C GLY A 50 24.22 -23.39 3.49
N GLY A 51 24.74 -22.53 2.62
CA GLY A 51 24.97 -22.82 1.19
C GLY A 51 23.73 -22.66 0.29
N LYS A 52 22.53 -22.44 0.84
CA LYS A 52 21.33 -22.15 0.04
C LYS A 52 21.29 -20.66 -0.28
N ILE A 53 21.19 -20.34 -1.57
CA ILE A 53 21.14 -18.96 -2.06
C ILE A 53 19.71 -18.42 -1.91
N ASN A 54 19.59 -17.26 -1.27
CA ASN A 54 18.34 -16.50 -1.22
C ASN A 54 18.24 -15.61 -2.47
N TYR A 55 17.70 -16.16 -3.55
CA TYR A 55 17.54 -15.44 -4.82
C TYR A 55 16.63 -14.21 -4.69
N PHE A 56 15.71 -14.19 -3.73
CA PHE A 56 14.91 -12.99 -3.45
C PHE A 56 15.81 -11.86 -2.95
N ALA A 57 16.58 -12.11 -1.88
CA ALA A 57 17.47 -11.10 -1.29
C ALA A 57 18.50 -10.55 -2.29
N LEU A 58 18.97 -11.38 -3.24
CA LEU A 58 19.91 -10.96 -4.29
C LEU A 58 19.27 -10.16 -5.43
N ASN A 59 18.01 -10.45 -5.77
CA ASN A 59 17.30 -9.71 -6.81
C ASN A 59 16.79 -8.34 -6.33
N PHE A 60 16.85 -8.06 -5.02
CA PHE A 60 16.46 -6.76 -4.49
C PHE A 60 17.48 -5.67 -4.80
N VAL A 61 16.99 -4.53 -5.29
CA VAL A 61 17.75 -3.29 -5.27
C VAL A 61 17.49 -2.60 -3.94
N VAL A 62 18.39 -2.78 -2.98
CA VAL A 62 18.26 -2.11 -1.66
C VAL A 62 18.66 -0.64 -1.79
N PRO A 63 17.79 0.32 -1.41
CA PRO A 63 18.17 1.72 -1.35
C PRO A 63 19.21 1.93 -0.24
N VAL A 64 20.24 2.72 -0.54
CA VAL A 64 21.28 3.13 0.43
C VAL A 64 21.07 4.61 0.72
N PRO A 65 20.60 4.97 1.93
CA PRO A 65 20.32 6.36 2.28
C PRO A 65 21.53 7.28 2.11
N PRO A 66 21.32 8.60 1.92
CA PRO A 66 22.42 9.55 1.76
C PRO A 66 23.44 9.53 2.89
N LYS A 67 22.99 9.28 4.12
CA LYS A 67 23.81 9.26 5.35
C LYS A 67 24.66 7.98 5.51
N VAL A 68 24.43 6.94 4.69
CA VAL A 68 25.12 5.64 4.82
C VAL A 68 26.28 5.56 3.84
N ASP A 69 27.49 5.80 4.32
CA ASP A 69 28.69 5.90 3.45
C ASP A 69 29.44 4.58 3.25
N ALA A 70 29.05 3.52 3.94
CA ALA A 70 29.62 2.19 3.75
C ALA A 70 28.59 1.10 4.03
N LEU A 71 28.71 -0.03 3.33
CA LEU A 71 27.92 -1.23 3.53
C LEU A 71 28.77 -2.33 4.16
N HIS A 72 28.26 -3.01 5.17
CA HIS A 72 28.97 -4.06 5.90
C HIS A 72 28.34 -5.44 5.68
N PHE A 73 29.08 -6.34 5.07
CA PHE A 73 28.64 -7.70 4.78
C PHE A 73 29.36 -8.68 5.70
N THR A 74 28.61 -9.59 6.32
CA THR A 74 29.16 -10.67 7.12
C THR A 74 29.21 -11.95 6.28
N TRP A 75 30.33 -12.65 6.33
CA TRP A 75 30.53 -13.90 5.59
C TRP A 75 31.34 -14.93 6.39
N LYS A 76 31.16 -16.20 6.04
CA LYS A 76 31.89 -17.32 6.64
C LYS A 76 31.85 -18.55 5.73
N SER A 77 33.01 -19.18 5.52
CA SER A 77 33.08 -20.52 4.93
C SER A 77 32.62 -21.58 5.93
N LEU A 78 31.68 -22.42 5.50
CA LEU A 78 31.22 -23.61 6.22
C LEU A 78 31.87 -24.90 5.68
N ALA A 79 32.65 -24.81 4.60
CA ALA A 79 33.31 -25.95 3.94
C ALA A 79 34.49 -26.55 4.72
N GLY A 80 34.72 -26.14 5.98
CA GLY A 80 35.88 -26.55 6.79
C GLY A 80 37.23 -25.99 6.32
N ARG A 81 37.27 -25.26 5.19
CA ARG A 81 38.46 -24.60 4.64
C ARG A 81 38.09 -23.23 4.04
N PRO A 82 39.04 -22.29 3.91
CA PRO A 82 38.78 -21.02 3.23
C PRO A 82 38.33 -21.23 1.77
N LEU A 83 37.41 -20.41 1.28
CA LEU A 83 36.90 -20.48 -0.10
C LEU A 83 37.46 -19.34 -0.95
N PRO A 84 38.08 -19.58 -2.12
CA PRO A 84 38.53 -18.51 -2.99
C PRO A 84 37.37 -17.63 -3.45
N TYR A 85 37.58 -16.32 -3.50
CA TYR A 85 36.63 -15.36 -4.06
C TYR A 85 37.31 -14.35 -4.99
N ALA A 86 36.52 -13.79 -5.90
CA ALA A 86 36.82 -12.56 -6.63
C ALA A 86 35.62 -11.62 -6.54
N ILE A 87 35.85 -10.34 -6.27
CA ILE A 87 34.81 -9.32 -6.07
C ILE A 87 35.02 -8.16 -7.05
N ASN A 88 33.91 -7.67 -7.62
CA ASN A 88 33.88 -6.52 -8.52
C ASN A 88 32.76 -5.57 -8.10
N VAL A 89 32.98 -4.26 -8.23
CA VAL A 89 31.98 -3.23 -7.93
C VAL A 89 31.78 -2.33 -9.15
N GLU A 90 30.58 -2.36 -9.70
CA GLU A 90 30.19 -1.52 -10.84
C GLU A 90 29.29 -0.37 -10.38
N VAL A 91 29.48 0.81 -10.97
CA VAL A 91 28.76 2.04 -10.59
C VAL A 91 28.21 2.72 -11.84
N SER A 92 26.91 3.04 -11.84
CA SER A 92 26.25 3.62 -13.03
C SER A 92 26.54 5.09 -13.26
N ASN A 93 26.95 5.84 -12.22
CA ASN A 93 27.23 7.27 -12.30
C ASN A 93 28.45 7.67 -11.44
N PRO A 94 29.67 7.63 -12.02
CA PRO A 94 30.91 7.95 -11.30
C PRO A 94 31.08 9.45 -10.99
N LEU A 95 30.24 10.34 -11.55
CA LEU A 95 30.27 11.77 -11.23
C LEU A 95 29.54 12.06 -9.91
N ALA A 96 28.50 11.30 -9.59
CA ALA A 96 27.74 11.45 -8.36
C ALA A 96 28.31 10.63 -7.20
N LEU A 97 28.90 9.46 -7.50
CA LEU A 97 29.53 8.58 -6.51
C LEU A 97 31.01 8.40 -6.85
N GLY A 98 31.89 8.73 -5.90
CA GLY A 98 33.31 8.46 -6.03
C GLY A 98 33.59 6.95 -6.09
N THR A 99 34.80 6.58 -6.51
CA THR A 99 35.19 5.17 -6.68
C THR A 99 35.01 4.37 -5.39
N PRO A 100 34.14 3.34 -5.36
CA PRO A 100 33.96 2.50 -4.20
C PRO A 100 35.27 1.86 -3.75
N GLN A 101 35.46 1.74 -2.44
CA GLN A 101 36.66 1.13 -1.85
C GLN A 101 36.28 -0.06 -0.99
N LEU A 102 36.95 -1.20 -1.20
CA LEU A 102 36.83 -2.38 -0.35
C LEU A 102 37.89 -2.32 0.75
N ASN A 103 37.54 -2.76 1.96
CA ASN A 103 38.52 -2.96 3.03
C ASN A 103 39.28 -4.30 2.92
N ILE A 104 39.00 -5.07 1.86
CA ILE A 104 39.60 -6.36 1.51
C ILE A 104 40.12 -6.29 0.07
N SER A 105 41.00 -7.22 -0.30
CA SER A 105 41.47 -7.35 -1.69
C SER A 105 40.37 -7.84 -2.63
N ASP A 106 40.44 -7.43 -3.90
CA ASP A 106 39.50 -7.84 -4.95
C ASP A 106 39.51 -9.35 -5.22
N ILE A 107 40.61 -10.02 -4.88
CA ILE A 107 40.76 -11.48 -4.94
C ILE A 107 41.32 -11.95 -3.61
N GLY A 108 40.75 -13.00 -3.04
CA GLY A 108 41.19 -13.52 -1.75
C GLY A 108 40.50 -14.81 -1.36
N THR A 109 40.43 -15.09 -0.06
CA THR A 109 39.74 -16.26 0.49
C THR A 109 38.76 -15.88 1.58
N ILE A 110 37.54 -16.43 1.53
CA ILE A 110 36.53 -16.31 2.57
C ILE A 110 36.98 -17.11 3.80
N PRO A 111 37.06 -16.50 4.98
CA PRO A 111 37.57 -17.13 6.19
C PRO A 111 36.62 -18.20 6.75
N THR A 112 37.16 -19.13 7.53
CA THR A 112 36.37 -20.14 8.26
C THR A 112 35.75 -19.59 9.54
N SER A 113 36.26 -18.47 10.07
CA SER A 113 35.63 -17.68 11.12
C SER A 113 34.70 -16.64 10.52
N SER A 114 33.63 -16.27 11.22
CA SER A 114 32.76 -15.15 10.79
C SER A 114 33.58 -13.86 10.74
N GLN A 115 33.58 -13.18 9.59
CA GLN A 115 34.24 -11.89 9.42
C GLN A 115 33.33 -10.92 8.66
N ILE A 116 33.66 -9.63 8.75
CA ILE A 116 32.93 -8.55 8.10
C ILE A 116 33.86 -7.89 7.09
N PHE A 117 33.39 -7.70 5.86
CA PHE A 117 34.00 -6.80 4.90
C PHE A 117 33.08 -5.63 4.61
N SER A 118 33.65 -4.51 4.19
CA SER A 118 32.92 -3.27 3.92
C SER A 118 33.19 -2.74 2.53
N VAL A 119 32.15 -2.17 1.92
CA VAL A 119 32.22 -1.44 0.65
C VAL A 119 31.91 0.03 0.96
N SER A 120 32.90 0.92 0.80
CA SER A 120 32.72 2.37 0.92
C SER A 120 32.03 2.93 -0.32
N LEU A 121 31.06 3.81 -0.11
CA LEU A 121 30.19 4.41 -1.13
C LEU A 121 30.16 5.95 -0.98
N PRO A 122 31.30 6.63 -1.18
CA PRO A 122 31.40 8.07 -0.93
C PRO A 122 30.69 8.86 -2.02
N CYS A 123 29.67 9.63 -1.66
CA CYS A 123 29.07 10.59 -2.59
C CYS A 123 30.06 11.72 -2.89
N SER A 124 30.15 12.13 -4.15
CA SER A 124 31.05 13.21 -4.56
C SER A 124 30.63 14.57 -3.98
N GLY A 125 29.35 14.72 -3.65
CA GLY A 125 28.77 15.98 -3.21
C GLY A 125 28.62 17.03 -4.32
N VAL A 126 28.99 16.69 -5.57
CA VAL A 126 28.97 17.60 -6.72
C VAL A 126 27.61 17.59 -7.41
N VAL A 127 27.04 16.40 -7.60
CA VAL A 127 25.79 16.17 -8.35
C VAL A 127 24.79 15.41 -7.49
N VAL A 128 23.52 15.80 -7.57
CA VAL A 128 22.42 15.02 -6.99
C VAL A 128 22.04 13.92 -7.98
N ALA A 129 22.15 12.66 -7.56
CA ALA A 129 21.74 11.53 -8.38
C ALA A 129 21.43 10.29 -7.53
N GLU A 130 20.57 9.44 -8.06
CA GLU A 130 20.47 8.04 -7.64
C GLU A 130 21.45 7.22 -8.45
N VAL A 131 22.32 6.49 -7.77
CA VAL A 131 23.43 5.75 -8.37
C VAL A 131 23.23 4.26 -8.15
N ASN A 132 23.06 3.51 -9.25
CA ASN A 132 22.98 2.05 -9.19
C ASN A 132 24.40 1.50 -9.00
N ILE A 133 24.52 0.61 -8.03
CA ILE A 133 25.75 -0.08 -7.68
C ILE A 133 25.49 -1.58 -7.79
N VAL A 134 26.37 -2.29 -8.48
CA VAL A 134 26.30 -3.74 -8.63
C VAL A 134 27.58 -4.35 -8.06
N LEU A 135 27.44 -5.05 -6.94
CA LEU A 135 28.53 -5.80 -6.31
C LEU A 135 28.43 -7.26 -6.78
N ILE A 136 29.47 -7.76 -7.43
CA ILE A 136 29.52 -9.13 -7.94
C ILE A 136 30.58 -9.88 -7.15
N VAL A 137 30.18 -10.94 -6.44
CA VAL A 137 31.09 -11.82 -5.68
C VAL A 137 31.06 -13.20 -6.29
N ASN A 138 32.15 -13.58 -6.95
CA ASN A 138 32.35 -14.92 -7.51
C ASN A 138 33.10 -15.77 -6.49
N ILE A 139 32.51 -16.91 -6.11
CA ILE A 139 33.03 -17.78 -5.06
C ILE A 139 33.28 -19.17 -5.65
N THR A 140 34.51 -19.66 -5.53
CA THR A 140 34.88 -20.99 -6.00
C THR A 140 34.62 -22.01 -4.90
N LEU A 141 33.62 -22.87 -5.12
CA LEU A 141 33.21 -23.90 -4.18
C LEU A 141 34.16 -25.10 -4.16
N PRO A 142 34.09 -25.98 -3.14
CA PRO A 142 35.00 -27.13 -3.02
C PRO A 142 35.00 -28.11 -4.20
N ASN A 143 33.88 -28.18 -4.93
CA ASN A 143 33.70 -29.00 -6.13
C ASN A 143 34.16 -28.30 -7.43
N ALA A 144 34.90 -27.20 -7.31
CA ALA A 144 35.32 -26.33 -8.42
C ALA A 144 34.19 -25.61 -9.17
N ASN A 145 32.94 -25.71 -8.73
CA ASN A 145 31.86 -24.88 -9.26
C ASN A 145 32.00 -23.44 -8.76
N VAL A 146 31.72 -22.47 -9.63
CA VAL A 146 31.71 -21.06 -9.26
C VAL A 146 30.28 -20.63 -8.98
N THR A 147 30.05 -20.05 -7.80
CA THR A 147 28.79 -19.40 -7.44
C THR A 147 28.98 -17.89 -7.53
N SER A 148 28.18 -17.24 -8.37
CA SER A 148 28.18 -15.78 -8.51
C SER A 148 27.03 -15.18 -7.71
N LEU A 149 27.34 -14.29 -6.77
CA LEU A 149 26.38 -13.54 -5.98
C LEU A 149 26.40 -12.09 -6.44
N THR A 150 25.28 -11.62 -6.98
CA THR A 150 25.15 -10.24 -7.48
C THR A 150 24.24 -9.46 -6.54
N PHE A 151 24.79 -8.46 -5.85
CA PHE A 151 24.05 -7.58 -4.97
C PHE A 151 23.82 -6.25 -5.66
N ARG A 152 22.55 -5.88 -5.81
CA ARG A 152 22.16 -4.59 -6.40
C ARG A 152 21.82 -3.60 -5.29
N ARG A 153 22.36 -2.39 -5.40
CA ARG A 153 22.15 -1.28 -4.46
C ARG A 153 21.87 0.00 -5.22
N LYS A 154 21.10 0.89 -4.61
CA LYS A 154 20.81 2.22 -5.16
C LYS A 154 21.17 3.29 -4.16
N LYS A 155 22.33 3.92 -4.33
CA LYS A 155 22.83 4.97 -3.44
C LYS A 155 22.24 6.31 -3.83
N ILE A 156 21.68 7.01 -2.86
CA ILE A 156 21.15 8.37 -3.05
C ILE A 156 22.27 9.36 -2.70
N CYS A 157 22.80 10.07 -3.69
CA CYS A 157 23.79 11.12 -3.49
C CYS A 157 23.15 12.50 -3.56
N ARG A 158 23.49 13.35 -2.58
CA ARG A 158 23.04 14.74 -2.47
C ARG A 158 24.24 15.68 -2.58
N LYS A 159 23.97 16.93 -2.98
CA LYS A 159 25.00 17.98 -3.05
C LYS A 159 25.42 18.36 -1.62
N ILE A 160 26.71 18.55 -1.40
CA ILE A 160 27.20 19.18 -0.16
C ILE A 160 26.95 20.67 -0.32
N GLU A 161 26.10 21.27 0.51
CA GLU A 161 26.05 22.72 0.64
C GLU A 161 27.39 23.17 1.25
N SER A 162 28.31 23.63 0.41
CA SER A 162 29.51 24.31 0.89
C SER A 162 29.08 25.62 1.55
N LEU A 163 29.17 25.69 2.87
CA LEU A 163 29.27 26.99 3.54
C LEU A 163 30.45 27.76 2.92
N PRO A 164 30.30 29.03 2.53
CA PRO A 164 31.44 29.79 2.03
C PRO A 164 32.43 30.04 3.17
N ASN A 165 33.70 29.71 2.92
CA ASN A 165 34.85 30.03 3.76
C ASN A 165 34.78 31.50 4.22
N THR A 166 34.61 31.71 5.52
CA THR A 166 34.95 32.98 6.16
C THR A 166 35.80 32.67 7.39
N HIS A 167 37.10 32.94 7.30
CA HIS A 167 37.91 33.19 8.47
C HIS A 167 37.33 34.42 9.18
N VAL A 168 36.58 34.20 10.27
CA VAL A 168 36.19 35.28 11.17
C VAL A 168 36.52 34.83 12.59
N LEU A 169 37.37 35.63 13.23
CA LEU A 169 37.72 35.57 14.63
C LEU A 169 36.48 35.34 15.50
N VAL A 170 36.59 34.42 16.44
CA VAL A 170 35.64 34.23 17.53
C VAL A 170 35.62 35.51 18.36
N ASN A 171 34.64 36.36 18.11
CA ASN A 171 34.18 37.34 19.07
C ASN A 171 32.79 36.92 19.54
N ASN A 172 32.69 36.64 20.83
CA ASN A 172 31.43 36.47 21.56
C ASN A 172 30.54 37.69 21.30
N ILE A 173 29.45 37.48 20.54
CA ILE A 173 28.34 38.42 20.49
C ILE A 173 27.11 37.69 21.00
N SER A 174 26.69 38.11 22.19
CA SER A 174 25.38 37.86 22.78
C SER A 174 24.27 38.26 21.81
N TYR A 175 23.40 37.32 21.43
CA TYR A 175 22.18 37.63 20.69
C TYR A 175 21.21 38.42 21.58
N PRO A 176 20.62 39.53 21.09
CA PRO A 176 19.64 40.29 21.85
C PRO A 176 18.31 39.53 21.86
N SER A 177 17.81 39.26 23.06
CA SER A 177 16.53 38.63 23.43
C SER A 177 15.26 39.36 22.97
N ASN A 178 15.36 40.28 22.00
CA ASN A 178 14.24 41.14 21.60
C ASN A 178 13.42 40.58 20.44
N SER A 179 13.99 39.80 19.51
CA SER A 179 13.26 39.31 18.32
C SER A 179 12.24 38.22 18.66
N VAL A 180 12.56 37.34 19.60
CA VAL A 180 11.68 36.24 20.04
C VAL A 180 10.47 36.79 20.82
N ASN A 181 10.69 37.79 21.68
CA ASN A 181 9.62 38.47 22.41
C ASN A 181 8.68 39.26 21.50
N ILE A 182 9.20 39.89 20.43
CA ILE A 182 8.37 40.58 19.43
C ILE A 182 7.46 39.58 18.69
N PHE A 183 7.97 38.39 18.36
CA PHE A 183 7.15 37.36 17.71
C PHE A 183 6.00 36.87 18.62
N TYR A 184 6.30 36.54 19.87
CA TYR A 184 5.26 36.06 20.81
C TYR A 184 4.24 37.15 21.19
N THR A 185 4.67 38.42 21.32
CA THR A 185 3.74 39.54 21.55
C THR A 185 2.83 39.78 20.35
N ALA A 186 3.33 39.65 19.11
CA ALA A 186 2.51 39.79 17.91
C ALA A 186 1.44 38.68 17.80
N VAL A 187 1.81 37.43 18.09
CA VAL A 187 0.86 36.29 18.12
C VAL A 187 -0.18 36.45 19.24
N GLY A 188 0.24 36.94 20.41
CA GLY A 188 -0.66 37.26 21.53
C GLY A 188 -1.69 38.33 21.18
N CYS A 189 -1.27 39.42 20.52
CA CYS A 189 -2.18 40.47 20.07
C CYS A 189 -3.17 39.98 19.00
N ALA A 190 -2.71 39.16 18.06
CA ALA A 190 -3.57 38.60 17.00
C ALA A 190 -4.64 37.67 17.56
N THR A 191 -4.28 36.80 18.51
CA THR A 191 -5.22 35.90 19.18
C THR A 191 -6.24 36.65 20.04
N PHE A 192 -5.82 37.72 20.73
CA PHE A 192 -6.73 38.59 21.48
C PHE A 192 -7.74 39.32 20.56
N LEU A 193 -7.29 39.81 19.40
CA LEU A 193 -8.18 40.45 18.43
C LEU A 193 -9.21 39.47 17.83
N ILE A 194 -8.79 38.24 17.51
CA ILE A 194 -9.69 37.22 16.96
C ILE A 194 -10.75 36.81 18.00
N THR A 195 -10.34 36.61 19.25
CA THR A 195 -11.25 36.21 20.34
C THR A 195 -12.24 37.31 20.71
N THR A 196 -11.81 38.56 20.74
CA THR A 196 -12.70 39.72 20.98
C THR A 196 -13.71 39.90 19.85
N LEU A 197 -13.30 39.76 18.58
CA LEU A 197 -14.22 39.79 17.44
C LEU A 197 -15.25 38.66 17.50
N ALA A 198 -14.82 37.43 17.82
CA ALA A 198 -15.72 36.29 17.99
C ALA A 198 -16.73 36.54 19.13
N PHE A 199 -16.28 37.09 20.26
CA PHE A 199 -17.16 37.44 21.38
C PHE A 199 -18.17 38.53 20.99
N CYS A 200 -17.75 39.59 20.29
CA CYS A 200 -18.65 40.63 19.78
C CYS A 200 -19.71 40.07 18.83
N VAL A 201 -19.34 39.13 17.95
CA VAL A 201 -20.30 38.45 17.05
C VAL A 201 -21.30 37.63 17.85
N ILE A 202 -20.84 36.88 18.87
CA ILE A 202 -21.71 36.07 19.74
C ILE A 202 -22.68 36.98 20.51
N VAL A 203 -22.20 38.07 21.11
CA VAL A 203 -23.05 39.04 21.83
C VAL A 203 -24.05 39.69 20.89
N SER A 204 -23.65 40.07 19.67
CA SER A 204 -24.56 40.64 18.67
C SER A 204 -25.62 39.63 18.23
N TYR A 205 -25.25 38.36 18.08
CA TYR A 205 -26.17 37.28 17.74
C TYR A 205 -27.16 36.98 18.89
N VAL A 206 -26.70 36.98 20.13
CA VAL A 206 -27.54 36.75 21.32
C VAL A 206 -28.48 37.93 21.58
N ASN A 207 -28.00 39.17 21.43
CA ASN A 207 -28.84 40.37 21.55
C ASN A 207 -29.85 40.47 20.39
N GLY A 208 -29.47 40.08 19.16
CA GLY A 208 -30.38 39.99 18.03
C GLY A 208 -31.49 38.93 18.18
N LYS A 209 -31.31 37.96 19.08
CA LYS A 209 -32.35 36.98 19.46
C LYS A 209 -33.29 37.47 20.56
N LYS A 210 -32.95 38.55 21.28
CA LYS A 210 -33.74 39.07 22.41
C LYS A 210 -34.82 40.07 21.98
N ASP A 211 -34.71 40.67 20.78
CA ASP A 211 -35.71 41.58 20.19
C ASP A 211 -36.77 40.90 19.30
N ARG A 212 -36.87 39.56 19.32
CA ARG A 212 -37.90 38.82 18.56
C ARG A 212 -38.64 37.81 19.43
N ARG A 213 -39.57 38.28 20.27
CA ARG A 213 -40.71 37.60 20.95
C ARG A 213 -41.54 38.75 21.57
N ASP A 214 -42.82 39.02 21.32
CA ASP A 214 -44.05 38.33 20.83
C ASP A 214 -45.03 39.42 20.27
N PRO A 215 -46.37 39.23 20.10
CA PRO A 215 -47.12 38.35 19.18
C PRO A 215 -48.17 39.13 18.32
N ASN A 216 -48.76 38.45 17.32
CA ASN A 216 -49.99 38.77 16.53
C ASN A 216 -50.07 40.12 15.78
N ASP A 217 -50.25 40.10 14.44
CA ASP A 217 -51.57 40.38 13.82
C ASP A 217 -51.58 40.12 12.30
N THR A 218 -52.80 40.01 11.81
CA THR A 218 -53.36 39.56 10.54
C THR A 218 -53.16 40.54 9.37
N SER A 219 -53.10 40.03 8.12
CA SER A 219 -53.80 40.54 6.90
C SER A 219 -52.95 40.61 5.59
N GLN A 220 -53.46 39.87 4.59
CA GLN A 220 -53.58 40.15 3.15
C GLN A 220 -52.69 41.22 2.47
N ALA A 221 -52.06 40.86 1.33
CA ALA A 221 -52.47 41.29 -0.02
C ALA A 221 -51.41 41.04 -1.14
N HIS A 222 -51.92 40.43 -2.22
CA HIS A 222 -51.59 40.48 -3.65
C HIS A 222 -50.49 41.40 -4.27
N MET A 223 -49.84 40.81 -5.31
CA MET A 223 -49.62 41.31 -6.70
C MET A 223 -48.19 41.68 -7.17
N THR A 224 -47.71 40.86 -8.12
CA THR A 224 -47.02 41.12 -9.41
C THR A 224 -46.07 42.33 -9.56
N TYR A 225 -44.87 42.12 -10.15
CA TYR A 225 -44.48 42.65 -11.48
C TYR A 225 -43.06 42.21 -11.91
N VAL A 226 -42.95 42.15 -13.24
CA VAL A 226 -41.86 41.76 -14.13
C VAL A 226 -40.71 42.80 -14.12
N THR A 227 -39.45 42.40 -14.39
CA THR A 227 -38.63 42.91 -15.53
C THR A 227 -37.16 42.44 -15.53
N ASN A 228 -36.71 42.13 -16.75
CA ASN A 228 -35.35 41.82 -17.19
C ASN A 228 -34.37 43.00 -17.02
N ALA A 229 -33.06 42.70 -16.94
CA ALA A 229 -32.04 43.44 -17.69
C ALA A 229 -30.71 42.66 -17.78
N SER A 230 -30.32 42.36 -19.01
CA SER A 230 -29.01 41.88 -19.43
C SER A 230 -27.99 43.02 -19.45
N ARG A 231 -26.71 42.75 -19.12
CA ARG A 231 -25.56 43.44 -19.71
C ARG A 231 -24.28 42.59 -19.66
N ASN A 232 -23.75 42.36 -20.86
CA ASN A 232 -22.50 41.69 -21.25
C ASN A 232 -21.39 42.78 -21.43
N PRO A 233 -20.17 42.51 -21.92
CA PRO A 233 -19.07 41.67 -21.41
C PRO A 233 -17.69 42.40 -21.45
N ASN A 234 -16.60 41.65 -21.26
CA ASN A 234 -15.20 41.89 -21.66
C ASN A 234 -14.20 42.40 -20.60
N SER A 235 -13.34 41.48 -20.15
CA SER A 235 -11.89 41.70 -20.28
C SER A 235 -11.19 40.36 -20.57
N THR A 236 -10.47 40.35 -21.68
CA THR A 236 -9.69 39.27 -22.26
C THR A 236 -8.24 39.39 -21.78
N SER A 237 -7.65 38.30 -21.30
CA SER A 237 -6.20 38.08 -21.36
C SER A 237 -5.95 36.61 -21.70
N SER A 238 -5.49 36.38 -22.93
CA SER A 238 -5.16 35.09 -23.52
C SER A 238 -3.66 34.81 -23.40
N TYR A 239 -3.31 33.52 -23.47
CA TYR A 239 -2.04 32.79 -23.73
C TYR A 239 -1.92 31.67 -22.67
N GLY A 240 -2.36 30.42 -22.88
CA GLY A 240 -1.99 29.46 -23.95
C GLY A 240 -0.74 28.68 -23.47
N ASN A 241 -0.70 27.35 -23.25
CA ASN A 241 -1.29 26.26 -24.01
C ASN A 241 -1.48 24.93 -23.23
N PHE A 242 -2.65 24.33 -23.48
CA PHE A 242 -2.93 22.92 -23.82
C PHE A 242 -2.51 21.76 -22.90
N ARG A 243 -3.48 21.29 -22.09
CA ARG A 243 -3.74 19.85 -21.97
C ARG A 243 -4.78 19.43 -23.02
N ARG A 244 -4.51 18.34 -23.75
CA ARG A 244 -5.53 17.62 -24.51
C ARG A 244 -6.66 17.22 -23.55
N MET A 245 -7.85 17.80 -23.72
CA MET A 245 -9.08 17.15 -23.30
C MET A 245 -9.21 15.81 -24.05
N PRO A 246 -9.76 14.75 -23.44
CA PRO A 246 -10.29 13.64 -24.22
C PRO A 246 -11.34 14.22 -25.17
N SER A 247 -11.30 13.81 -26.44
CA SER A 247 -12.33 14.20 -27.40
C SER A 247 -13.71 13.85 -26.85
N TYR A 248 -14.70 14.71 -27.11
CA TYR A 248 -16.10 14.53 -26.72
C TYR A 248 -16.67 13.15 -27.13
N SER A 249 -16.06 12.48 -28.11
CA SER A 249 -16.37 11.11 -28.54
C SER A 249 -16.07 10.02 -27.50
N LEU A 250 -15.00 10.14 -26.70
CA LEU A 250 -14.57 9.08 -25.76
C LEU A 250 -15.44 9.03 -24.49
N ILE A 251 -16.05 10.16 -24.11
CA ILE A 251 -16.99 10.22 -22.97
C ILE A 251 -18.34 9.63 -23.37
N ASP A 252 -18.79 9.91 -24.60
CA ASP A 252 -20.02 9.34 -25.18
C ASP A 252 -19.89 7.81 -25.39
N GLU A 253 -18.75 7.32 -25.90
CA GLU A 253 -18.49 5.88 -26.03
C GLU A 253 -18.48 5.15 -24.68
N ARG A 254 -17.82 5.71 -23.65
CA ARG A 254 -17.78 5.10 -22.31
C ARG A 254 -19.15 5.11 -21.63
N SER A 255 -19.96 6.14 -21.89
CA SER A 255 -21.33 6.23 -21.39
C SER A 255 -22.27 5.24 -22.10
N LYS A 256 -22.09 5.04 -23.41
CA LYS A 256 -22.85 4.06 -24.21
C LYS A 256 -22.51 2.62 -23.79
N ASP A 257 -21.22 2.32 -23.63
CA ASP A 257 -20.72 1.03 -23.13
C ASP A 257 -21.26 0.72 -21.72
N LEU A 258 -21.32 1.71 -20.81
CA LEU A 258 -21.92 1.48 -19.49
C LEU A 258 -23.43 1.15 -19.56
N GLN A 259 -24.18 1.87 -20.39
CA GLN A 259 -25.62 1.64 -20.54
C GLN A 259 -25.94 0.27 -21.13
N GLU A 260 -25.15 -0.18 -22.11
CA GLU A 260 -25.27 -1.52 -22.69
C GLU A 260 -25.07 -2.59 -21.62
N ARG A 261 -23.99 -2.50 -20.83
CA ARG A 261 -23.71 -3.45 -19.73
C ARG A 261 -24.80 -3.47 -18.66
N ILE A 262 -25.35 -2.31 -18.31
CA ILE A 262 -26.46 -2.21 -17.36
C ILE A 262 -27.71 -2.88 -17.94
N THR A 263 -28.00 -2.66 -19.22
CA THR A 263 -29.15 -3.26 -19.90
C THR A 263 -29.05 -4.78 -19.91
N GLU A 264 -27.86 -5.34 -20.17
CA GLU A 264 -27.61 -6.79 -20.17
C GLU A 264 -27.82 -7.45 -18.80
N LEU A 265 -27.57 -6.71 -17.71
CA LEU A 265 -27.75 -7.20 -16.33
C LEU A 265 -29.06 -6.75 -15.68
N THR A 266 -29.96 -6.10 -16.43
CA THR A 266 -31.18 -5.53 -15.84
C THR A 266 -32.11 -6.62 -15.32
N ILE A 267 -32.49 -6.50 -14.05
CA ILE A 267 -33.46 -7.37 -13.38
C ILE A 267 -34.64 -6.57 -12.81
N GLN A 268 -35.79 -7.23 -12.67
CA GLN A 268 -36.98 -6.62 -12.06
C GLN A 268 -36.81 -6.49 -10.55
N ARG A 269 -37.06 -5.29 -9.99
CA ARG A 269 -36.89 -5.02 -8.56
C ARG A 269 -37.79 -5.88 -7.68
N CYS A 270 -38.99 -6.20 -8.14
CA CYS A 270 -39.96 -7.02 -7.41
C CYS A 270 -39.47 -8.44 -7.09
N ARG A 271 -38.40 -8.89 -7.76
CA ARG A 271 -37.75 -10.19 -7.54
C ARG A 271 -36.63 -10.13 -6.50
N VAL A 272 -36.37 -8.95 -5.92
CA VAL A 272 -35.35 -8.72 -4.91
C VAL A 272 -36.02 -8.36 -3.59
N ARG A 273 -35.80 -9.16 -2.55
CA ARG A 273 -36.20 -8.86 -1.18
C ARG A 273 -34.98 -8.45 -0.37
N LEU A 274 -35.02 -7.27 0.23
CA LEU A 274 -33.99 -6.84 1.19
C LEU A 274 -34.33 -7.43 2.57
N ASP A 275 -33.34 -8.05 3.21
CA ASP A 275 -33.52 -8.69 4.52
C ASP A 275 -32.86 -7.84 5.62
N SER A 276 -31.53 -7.85 5.76
CA SER A 276 -30.82 -7.14 6.83
C SER A 276 -29.66 -6.27 6.33
N VAL A 277 -29.42 -5.11 6.95
CA VAL A 277 -28.26 -4.27 6.65
C VAL A 277 -26.98 -4.91 7.20
N ILE A 278 -25.97 -5.10 6.33
CA ILE A 278 -24.64 -5.62 6.70
C ILE A 278 -23.64 -4.48 6.91
N LEU A 279 -23.69 -3.47 6.04
CA LEU A 279 -22.85 -2.27 6.12
C LEU A 279 -23.68 -1.03 5.79
N GLU A 280 -23.43 0.06 6.51
CA GLU A 280 -24.09 1.34 6.33
C GLU A 280 -23.06 2.47 6.44
N GLY A 281 -23.11 3.39 5.48
CA GLY A 281 -22.35 4.63 5.48
C GLY A 281 -23.30 5.84 5.56
N THR A 282 -22.84 7.00 5.12
CA THR A 282 -23.65 8.23 5.12
C THR A 282 -24.75 8.18 4.06
N PHE A 283 -24.44 7.60 2.90
CA PHE A 283 -25.36 7.57 1.76
C PHE A 283 -25.46 6.21 1.08
N GLY A 284 -24.54 5.28 1.34
CA GLY A 284 -24.50 3.92 0.82
C GLY A 284 -24.94 2.90 1.85
N ARG A 285 -25.58 1.83 1.37
CA ARG A 285 -25.95 0.67 2.19
C ARG A 285 -25.65 -0.62 1.45
N VAL A 286 -25.29 -1.64 2.21
CA VAL A 286 -25.15 -3.02 1.73
C VAL A 286 -26.08 -3.90 2.54
N TYR A 287 -27.06 -4.52 1.87
CA TYR A 287 -28.02 -5.44 2.47
C TYR A 287 -27.64 -6.89 2.17
N LEU A 288 -27.95 -7.80 3.08
CA LEU A 288 -28.28 -9.18 2.75
C LEU A 288 -29.71 -9.19 2.21
N GLY A 289 -29.95 -9.98 1.16
CA GLY A 289 -31.28 -10.15 0.59
C GLY A 289 -31.43 -11.48 -0.12
N THR A 290 -32.61 -11.69 -0.67
CA THR A 290 -32.96 -12.84 -1.50
C THR A 290 -33.33 -12.36 -2.90
N TYR A 291 -32.83 -13.03 -3.94
CA TYR A 291 -33.23 -12.81 -5.33
C TYR A 291 -33.89 -14.07 -5.88
N SER A 292 -35.08 -13.92 -6.47
CA SER A 292 -35.82 -15.01 -7.09
C SER A 292 -35.57 -15.03 -8.60
N GLU A 293 -34.97 -16.10 -9.12
CA GLU A 293 -34.80 -16.38 -10.54
C GLU A 293 -36.15 -16.62 -11.27
N GLU A 294 -36.15 -16.57 -12.61
CA GLU A 294 -37.39 -16.74 -13.42
C GLU A 294 -37.95 -18.16 -13.32
N ASN A 295 -37.06 -19.11 -13.08
CA ASN A 295 -37.39 -20.51 -12.83
C ASN A 295 -37.93 -20.75 -11.40
N GLY A 296 -38.02 -19.70 -10.56
CA GLY A 296 -38.50 -19.77 -9.18
C GLY A 296 -37.44 -20.16 -8.14
N THR A 297 -36.18 -20.34 -8.53
CA THR A 297 -35.07 -20.59 -7.60
C THR A 297 -34.75 -19.32 -6.82
N GLU A 298 -34.60 -19.43 -5.51
CA GLU A 298 -34.16 -18.33 -4.67
C GLU A 298 -32.67 -18.45 -4.35
N GLU A 299 -31.94 -17.34 -4.49
CA GLU A 299 -30.54 -17.23 -4.10
C GLU A 299 -30.31 -16.07 -3.12
N GLU A 300 -29.42 -16.29 -2.15
CA GLU A 300 -28.99 -15.21 -1.26
C GLU A 300 -28.03 -14.27 -2.00
N VAL A 301 -28.25 -12.97 -1.83
CA VAL A 301 -27.49 -11.93 -2.52
C VAL A 301 -27.08 -10.81 -1.57
N LEU A 302 -25.96 -10.17 -1.89
CA LEU A 302 -25.62 -8.85 -1.37
C LEU A 302 -26.23 -7.79 -2.28
N VAL A 303 -26.90 -6.80 -1.71
CA VAL A 303 -27.48 -5.67 -2.46
C VAL A 303 -26.79 -4.38 -2.04
N LYS A 304 -25.96 -3.83 -2.92
CA LYS A 304 -25.43 -2.46 -2.77
C LYS A 304 -26.45 -1.47 -3.31
N THR A 305 -26.77 -0.46 -2.51
CA THR A 305 -27.69 0.62 -2.88
C THR A 305 -27.32 1.92 -2.16
N VAL A 306 -28.08 2.97 -2.42
CA VAL A 306 -27.95 4.25 -1.72
C VAL A 306 -29.24 4.63 -0.99
N THR A 307 -29.11 5.50 0.00
CA THR A 307 -30.25 6.09 0.73
C THR A 307 -30.95 7.15 -0.12
N ASP A 308 -32.16 7.54 0.29
CA ASP A 308 -32.94 8.61 -0.36
C ASP A 308 -32.26 9.99 -0.33
N HIS A 309 -31.24 10.17 0.52
CA HIS A 309 -30.45 11.40 0.62
C HIS A 309 -29.27 11.47 -0.35
N ALA A 310 -29.02 10.39 -1.11
CA ALA A 310 -27.91 10.36 -2.04
C ALA A 310 -28.14 11.28 -3.24
N SER A 311 -27.12 12.07 -3.58
CA SER A 311 -27.07 12.89 -4.77
C SER A 311 -26.97 12.05 -6.05
N GLN A 312 -27.34 12.65 -7.18
CA GLN A 312 -27.20 12.01 -8.49
C GLN A 312 -25.74 11.62 -8.81
N ILE A 313 -24.76 12.36 -8.28
CA ILE A 313 -23.34 12.05 -8.44
C ILE A 313 -23.00 10.73 -7.73
N GLN A 314 -23.51 10.52 -6.52
CA GLN A 314 -23.29 9.29 -5.76
C GLN A 314 -23.98 8.08 -6.41
N ILE A 315 -25.18 8.27 -6.95
CA ILE A 315 -25.87 7.25 -7.75
C ILE A 315 -25.06 6.90 -8.99
N SER A 316 -24.55 7.91 -9.71
CA SER A 316 -23.73 7.68 -10.90
C SER A 316 -22.42 6.96 -10.57
N LEU A 317 -21.78 7.29 -9.44
CA LEU A 317 -20.57 6.60 -8.98
C LEU A 317 -20.86 5.15 -8.60
N LEU A 318 -21.97 4.89 -7.90
CA LEU A 318 -22.41 3.52 -7.57
C LEU A 318 -22.48 2.66 -8.84
N LEU A 319 -23.18 3.13 -9.88
CA LEU A 319 -23.32 2.40 -11.15
C LEU A 319 -21.97 2.26 -11.88
N GLN A 320 -21.19 3.34 -11.97
CA GLN A 320 -19.90 3.31 -12.69
C GLN A 320 -18.87 2.38 -12.03
N GLU A 321 -18.71 2.48 -10.71
CA GLU A 321 -17.75 1.67 -9.95
C GLU A 321 -18.25 0.22 -9.82
N GLY A 322 -19.55 0.02 -9.62
CA GLY A 322 -20.14 -1.31 -9.45
C GLY A 322 -20.07 -2.19 -10.70
N MET A 323 -20.10 -1.57 -11.89
CA MET A 323 -19.94 -2.27 -13.17
C MET A 323 -18.47 -2.55 -13.53
N PHE A 324 -17.50 -2.21 -12.67
CA PHE A 324 -16.08 -2.45 -12.93
C PHE A 324 -15.74 -3.92 -13.17
N MET A 325 -16.40 -4.82 -12.43
CA MET A 325 -16.18 -6.28 -12.52
C MET A 325 -17.12 -6.97 -13.52
N TYR A 326 -17.82 -6.21 -14.37
CA TYR A 326 -18.76 -6.75 -15.36
C TYR A 326 -18.12 -7.83 -16.24
N SER A 327 -18.85 -8.94 -16.47
CA SER A 327 -18.44 -10.05 -17.35
C SER A 327 -17.12 -10.75 -16.95
N LEU A 328 -16.67 -10.57 -15.71
CA LEU A 328 -15.52 -11.31 -15.18
C LEU A 328 -15.95 -12.65 -14.58
N ASN A 329 -15.21 -13.72 -14.88
CA ASN A 329 -15.46 -15.04 -14.32
C ASN A 329 -14.15 -15.61 -13.73
N HIS A 330 -14.02 -15.54 -12.41
CA HIS A 330 -12.89 -16.10 -11.68
C HIS A 330 -13.30 -16.44 -10.24
N LYS A 331 -12.82 -17.57 -9.72
CA LYS A 331 -13.18 -18.07 -8.38
C LYS A 331 -12.85 -17.10 -7.23
N ASN A 332 -11.89 -16.19 -7.43
CA ASN A 332 -11.45 -15.19 -6.44
C ASN A 332 -11.89 -13.75 -6.81
N ILE A 333 -12.87 -13.59 -7.69
CA ILE A 333 -13.49 -12.28 -8.00
C ILE A 333 -14.98 -12.39 -7.70
N LEU A 334 -15.52 -11.40 -7.00
CA LEU A 334 -16.96 -11.26 -6.77
C LEU A 334 -17.53 -10.36 -7.87
N THR A 335 -18.14 -10.99 -8.86
CA THR A 335 -18.73 -10.31 -10.00
C THR A 335 -20.18 -9.95 -9.71
N ILE A 336 -20.61 -8.81 -10.23
CA ILE A 336 -22.01 -8.37 -10.19
C ILE A 336 -22.90 -9.38 -10.93
N LEU A 337 -24.03 -9.73 -10.30
CA LEU A 337 -25.04 -10.65 -10.80
C LEU A 337 -26.11 -9.92 -11.61
N GLY A 338 -26.57 -8.77 -11.13
CA GLY A 338 -27.70 -8.06 -11.69
C GLY A 338 -27.77 -6.61 -11.23
N VAL A 339 -28.46 -5.79 -12.02
CA VAL A 339 -28.72 -4.38 -11.74
C VAL A 339 -30.23 -4.15 -11.78
N SER A 340 -30.80 -3.46 -10.81
CA SER A 340 -32.19 -2.99 -10.88
C SER A 340 -32.23 -1.47 -10.85
N ILE A 341 -32.85 -0.87 -11.86
CA ILE A 341 -33.08 0.57 -11.97
C ILE A 341 -34.57 0.77 -12.24
N GLU A 342 -35.27 1.42 -11.30
CA GLU A 342 -36.66 1.83 -11.48
C GLU A 342 -36.76 3.35 -11.32
N ASP A 343 -37.66 3.97 -12.09
CA ASP A 343 -37.88 5.41 -12.05
C ASP A 343 -38.14 5.91 -10.62
N GLN A 344 -37.46 6.97 -10.23
CA GLN A 344 -37.59 7.64 -8.92
C GLN A 344 -37.15 6.78 -7.71
N THR A 345 -36.43 5.68 -7.91
CA THR A 345 -35.88 4.86 -6.82
C THR A 345 -34.36 4.70 -6.92
N ALA A 346 -33.71 4.43 -5.79
CA ALA A 346 -32.28 4.12 -5.76
C ALA A 346 -32.00 2.77 -6.45
N PRO A 347 -30.93 2.67 -7.27
CA PRO A 347 -30.59 1.45 -7.97
C PRO A 347 -30.09 0.37 -7.01
N PHE A 348 -30.29 -0.90 -7.39
CA PHE A 348 -29.74 -2.07 -6.71
C PHE A 348 -28.65 -2.70 -7.57
N LEU A 349 -27.48 -2.95 -6.98
CA LEU A 349 -26.45 -3.82 -7.56
C LEU A 349 -26.39 -5.11 -6.74
N LEU A 350 -26.62 -6.24 -7.39
CA LEU A 350 -26.70 -7.55 -6.76
C LEU A 350 -25.41 -8.31 -6.94
N TYR A 351 -24.97 -9.00 -5.90
CA TYR A 351 -23.79 -9.88 -5.93
C TYR A 351 -24.12 -11.21 -5.25
N PRO A 352 -23.54 -12.34 -5.71
CA PRO A 352 -23.77 -13.62 -5.06
C PRO A 352 -23.31 -13.61 -3.59
N TYR A 353 -24.12 -14.15 -2.68
CA TYR A 353 -23.77 -14.29 -1.28
C TYR A 353 -23.55 -15.75 -0.89
N HIS A 354 -22.38 -16.05 -0.32
CA HIS A 354 -22.04 -17.36 0.23
C HIS A 354 -21.38 -17.20 1.60
N SER A 355 -22.12 -16.63 2.56
CA SER A 355 -21.63 -16.35 3.92
C SER A 355 -20.43 -15.39 3.98
N TYR A 356 -20.28 -14.56 2.96
CA TYR A 356 -19.18 -13.60 2.85
C TYR A 356 -19.29 -12.48 3.89
N LYS A 357 -18.14 -12.09 4.45
CA LYS A 357 -17.96 -10.90 5.28
C LYS A 357 -16.94 -9.99 4.60
N ASN A 358 -17.05 -8.68 4.82
CA ASN A 358 -15.99 -7.77 4.40
C ASN A 358 -14.67 -8.15 5.10
N LEU A 359 -13.58 -8.28 4.34
CA LEU A 359 -12.31 -8.80 4.86
C LEU A 359 -11.70 -7.87 5.91
N LYS A 360 -11.74 -6.55 5.74
CA LYS A 360 -11.28 -5.60 6.77
C LYS A 360 -12.04 -5.76 8.08
N VAL A 361 -13.37 -5.84 8.01
CA VAL A 361 -14.23 -6.05 9.20
C VAL A 361 -13.97 -7.40 9.84
N PHE A 362 -13.78 -8.46 9.05
CA PHE A 362 -13.42 -9.79 9.55
C PHE A 362 -12.09 -9.78 10.32
N LEU A 363 -11.03 -9.20 9.73
CA LEU A 363 -9.71 -9.10 10.35
C LEU A 363 -9.76 -8.33 11.67
N GLN A 364 -10.50 -7.22 11.71
CA GLN A 364 -10.67 -6.45 12.95
C GLN A 364 -11.39 -7.24 14.05
N LYS A 365 -12.33 -8.13 13.70
CA LYS A 365 -12.97 -9.04 14.66
C LYS A 365 -12.01 -10.10 15.18
N CYS A 366 -11.09 -10.62 14.36
CA CYS A 366 -10.03 -11.53 14.80
C CYS A 366 -9.11 -10.92 15.87
N LYS A 367 -8.99 -9.58 15.90
CA LYS A 367 -8.18 -8.84 16.89
C LYS A 367 -8.86 -8.72 18.27
N LEU A 368 -10.19 -8.83 18.35
CA LEU A 368 -10.96 -8.54 19.57
C LEU A 368 -11.16 -9.79 20.45
N ASN A 369 -10.49 -9.80 21.60
CA ASN A 369 -10.50 -10.84 22.65
C ASN A 369 -11.74 -10.79 23.58
N SER A 370 -12.93 -10.48 23.07
CA SER A 370 -14.07 -10.17 23.96
C SER A 370 -15.03 -11.33 24.23
N GLU A 371 -15.09 -12.37 23.39
CA GLU A 371 -16.10 -13.44 23.51
C GLU A 371 -15.56 -14.88 23.44
N GLY A 372 -14.26 -15.09 23.72
CA GLY A 372 -13.78 -16.40 24.17
C GLY A 372 -13.26 -17.39 23.13
N ILE A 373 -13.26 -17.07 21.83
CA ILE A 373 -12.42 -17.76 20.83
C ILE A 373 -11.91 -16.73 19.83
N ALA A 374 -10.72 -16.17 20.06
CA ALA A 374 -10.03 -15.42 19.03
C ALA A 374 -9.67 -16.40 17.91
N HIS A 375 -10.24 -16.22 16.71
CA HIS A 375 -9.67 -16.85 15.53
C HIS A 375 -8.40 -16.08 15.18
N THR A 376 -7.30 -16.42 15.86
CA THR A 376 -5.97 -15.96 15.48
C THR A 376 -5.65 -16.60 14.13
N LEU A 377 -5.54 -15.78 13.09
CA LEU A 377 -5.11 -16.26 11.78
C LEU A 377 -3.65 -16.72 11.89
N THR A 378 -3.40 -17.95 11.45
CA THR A 378 -2.04 -18.47 11.29
C THR A 378 -1.36 -17.79 10.10
N THR A 379 -0.02 -17.76 10.09
CA THR A 379 0.74 -17.29 8.93
C THR A 379 0.37 -18.07 7.66
N GLN A 380 0.06 -19.36 7.78
CA GLN A 380 -0.35 -20.21 6.68
C GLN A 380 -1.67 -19.72 6.06
N GLU A 381 -2.67 -19.41 6.89
CA GLU A 381 -3.95 -18.86 6.43
C GLU A 381 -3.80 -17.48 5.78
N VAL A 382 -2.95 -16.61 6.35
CA VAL A 382 -2.63 -15.31 5.76
C VAL A 382 -2.03 -15.47 4.35
N VAL A 383 -1.07 -16.38 4.20
CA VAL A 383 -0.42 -16.64 2.91
C VAL A 383 -1.39 -17.27 1.92
N ASP A 384 -2.27 -18.18 2.35
CA ASP A 384 -3.31 -18.76 1.47
C ASP A 384 -4.28 -17.68 0.96
N MET A 385 -4.77 -16.81 1.84
CA MET A 385 -5.62 -15.68 1.44
C MET A 385 -4.89 -14.73 0.48
N ALA A 386 -3.61 -14.45 0.71
CA ALA A 386 -2.79 -13.64 -0.19
C ALA A 386 -2.64 -14.28 -1.57
N MET A 387 -2.38 -15.59 -1.66
CA MET A 387 -2.31 -16.33 -2.93
C MET A 387 -3.65 -16.32 -3.68
N GLN A 388 -4.78 -16.32 -2.98
CA GLN A 388 -6.10 -16.20 -3.59
C GLN A 388 -6.31 -14.81 -4.22
N ILE A 389 -5.88 -13.74 -3.54
CA ILE A 389 -5.89 -12.36 -4.05
C ILE A 389 -4.97 -12.23 -5.27
N ILE A 390 -3.76 -12.81 -5.23
CA ILE A 390 -2.82 -12.80 -6.36
C ILE A 390 -3.45 -13.44 -7.60
N GLN A 391 -4.09 -14.61 -7.47
CA GLN A 391 -4.76 -15.27 -8.59
C GLN A 391 -5.83 -14.37 -9.25
N ALA A 392 -6.61 -13.65 -8.45
CA ALA A 392 -7.58 -12.68 -8.97
C ALA A 392 -6.90 -11.52 -9.69
N MET A 393 -5.83 -10.95 -9.13
CA MET A 393 -5.10 -9.83 -9.75
C MET A 393 -4.40 -10.23 -11.05
N GLN A 394 -3.85 -11.43 -11.14
CA GLN A 394 -3.31 -11.98 -12.40
C GLN A 394 -4.39 -12.04 -13.48
N TYR A 395 -5.60 -12.49 -13.11
CA TYR A 395 -6.74 -12.53 -14.03
C TYR A 395 -7.16 -11.13 -14.50
N LEU A 396 -7.28 -10.16 -13.58
CA LEU A 396 -7.60 -8.77 -13.92
C LEU A 396 -6.56 -8.16 -14.86
N HIS A 397 -5.27 -8.33 -14.56
CA HIS A 397 -4.19 -7.79 -15.39
C HIS A 397 -4.12 -8.44 -16.77
N LYS A 398 -4.43 -9.74 -16.87
CA LYS A 398 -4.58 -10.44 -18.16
C LYS A 398 -5.74 -9.88 -19.00
N LYS A 399 -6.77 -9.32 -18.33
CA LYS A 399 -7.89 -8.61 -18.97
C LYS A 399 -7.63 -7.12 -19.17
N HIS A 400 -6.40 -6.65 -18.90
CA HIS A 400 -6.01 -5.24 -18.96
C HIS A 400 -6.81 -4.32 -18.01
N LEU A 401 -7.26 -4.87 -16.89
CA LEU A 401 -7.94 -4.12 -15.83
C LEU A 401 -7.00 -3.90 -14.66
N TRP A 402 -6.85 -2.65 -14.23
CA TRP A 402 -6.11 -2.28 -13.02
C TRP A 402 -7.10 -1.92 -11.94
N HIS A 403 -6.91 -2.44 -10.73
CA HIS A 403 -7.87 -2.26 -9.65
C HIS A 403 -7.84 -0.84 -9.08
N LYS A 404 -6.64 -0.25 -8.91
CA LYS A 404 -6.40 1.13 -8.41
C LYS A 404 -6.84 1.42 -6.96
N ASP A 405 -7.48 0.47 -6.31
CA ASP A 405 -7.98 0.58 -4.93
C ASP A 405 -7.96 -0.80 -4.24
N LEU A 406 -6.91 -1.58 -4.48
CA LEU A 406 -6.75 -2.90 -3.89
C LEU A 406 -6.43 -2.76 -2.38
N ALA A 407 -7.33 -3.22 -1.53
CA ALA A 407 -7.21 -3.13 -0.07
C ALA A 407 -8.15 -4.15 0.61
N ALA A 408 -7.98 -4.38 1.91
CA ALA A 408 -8.80 -5.36 2.64
C ALA A 408 -10.28 -4.98 2.67
N ARG A 409 -10.60 -3.68 2.63
CA ARG A 409 -11.98 -3.18 2.53
C ARG A 409 -12.67 -3.53 1.21
N ASN A 410 -11.92 -3.82 0.15
CA ASN A 410 -12.42 -4.18 -1.19
C ASN A 410 -12.26 -5.68 -1.47
N CYS A 411 -12.25 -6.47 -0.40
CA CYS A 411 -12.25 -7.92 -0.45
C CYS A 411 -13.33 -8.45 0.48
N VAL A 412 -13.84 -9.63 0.16
CA VAL A 412 -14.72 -10.41 1.03
C VAL A 412 -14.12 -11.78 1.33
N VAL A 413 -14.49 -12.36 2.47
CA VAL A 413 -14.01 -13.66 2.95
C VAL A 413 -15.15 -14.47 3.54
N ASP A 414 -15.21 -15.77 3.24
CA ASP A 414 -16.18 -16.69 3.85
C ASP A 414 -15.60 -17.40 5.10
N ASP A 415 -16.42 -18.21 5.76
CA ASP A 415 -16.01 -18.95 6.96
C ASP A 415 -14.97 -20.06 6.67
N LYS A 416 -14.64 -20.32 5.40
CA LYS A 416 -13.58 -21.24 4.95
C LYS A 416 -12.34 -20.49 4.47
N LEU A 417 -12.24 -19.19 4.79
CA LEU A 417 -11.17 -18.29 4.38
C LEU A 417 -10.97 -18.21 2.86
N LYS A 418 -12.06 -18.36 2.09
CA LYS A 418 -12.05 -18.10 0.65
C LYS A 418 -12.27 -16.62 0.39
N VAL A 419 -11.26 -16.00 -0.22
CA VAL A 419 -11.21 -14.57 -0.46
C VAL A 419 -11.60 -14.26 -1.91
N LYS A 420 -12.43 -13.22 -2.06
CA LYS A 420 -12.76 -12.64 -3.36
C LYS A 420 -12.51 -11.14 -3.35
N ILE A 421 -11.92 -10.63 -4.43
CA ILE A 421 -11.81 -9.20 -4.71
C ILE A 421 -13.17 -8.68 -5.19
N THR A 422 -13.59 -7.51 -4.73
CA THR A 422 -14.83 -6.83 -5.14
C THR A 422 -14.52 -5.55 -5.94
N ASP A 423 -15.53 -4.95 -6.57
CA ASP A 423 -15.44 -3.53 -6.94
C ASP A 423 -15.35 -2.64 -5.70
N ASN A 424 -15.02 -1.37 -5.93
CA ASN A 424 -14.89 -0.37 -4.87
C ASN A 424 -16.13 0.52 -4.69
N ALA A 425 -17.27 0.19 -5.31
CA ALA A 425 -18.49 0.98 -5.16
C ALA A 425 -18.91 1.06 -3.69
N LEU A 426 -19.24 2.29 -3.25
CA LEU A 426 -19.56 2.68 -1.87
C LEU A 426 -18.38 2.67 -0.87
N SER A 427 -17.18 2.22 -1.25
CA SER A 427 -16.08 2.02 -0.28
C SER A 427 -15.64 3.31 0.41
N ARG A 428 -15.69 4.44 -0.32
CA ARG A 428 -15.42 5.78 0.21
C ARG A 428 -16.38 6.20 1.32
N ASP A 429 -17.61 5.71 1.28
CA ASP A 429 -18.66 6.02 2.24
C ASP A 429 -18.69 5.02 3.40
N LEU A 430 -18.42 3.74 3.11
CA LEU A 430 -18.39 2.67 4.11
C LEU A 430 -17.11 2.68 4.96
N PHE A 431 -15.99 3.17 4.39
CA PHE A 431 -14.68 3.21 5.05
C PHE A 431 -14.02 4.59 4.91
N PRO A 432 -14.67 5.68 5.37
CA PRO A 432 -14.23 7.05 5.08
C PRO A 432 -12.85 7.40 5.65
N SER A 433 -12.43 6.73 6.74
CA SER A 433 -11.11 6.92 7.36
C SER A 433 -9.93 6.51 6.46
N ASP A 434 -10.19 5.72 5.42
CA ASP A 434 -9.16 5.23 4.50
C ASP A 434 -8.95 6.15 3.30
N TYR A 435 -9.82 7.14 3.11
CA TYR A 435 -9.79 8.03 1.96
C TYR A 435 -9.54 9.47 2.39
N HIS A 436 -8.64 10.14 1.66
CA HIS A 436 -8.28 11.53 1.92
C HIS A 436 -8.24 12.37 0.64
N CYS A 437 -8.58 13.65 0.77
CA CYS A 437 -8.51 14.64 -0.31
C CYS A 437 -7.29 15.55 -0.10
N LEU A 438 -6.40 15.63 -1.08
CA LEU A 438 -5.16 16.41 -1.00
C LEU A 438 -5.31 17.79 -1.66
N GLY A 439 -6.44 18.47 -1.41
CA GLY A 439 -6.72 19.81 -1.92
C GLY A 439 -7.16 19.87 -3.39
N ASP A 440 -7.43 18.74 -4.04
CA ASP A 440 -7.84 18.66 -5.45
C ASP A 440 -9.26 18.11 -5.65
N ASN A 441 -10.08 18.14 -4.59
CA ASN A 441 -11.47 17.65 -4.55
C ASN A 441 -11.64 16.18 -4.96
N GLU A 442 -10.56 15.41 -5.00
CA GLU A 442 -10.57 13.99 -5.29
C GLU A 442 -10.23 13.20 -4.02
N ASN A 443 -11.20 12.44 -3.52
CA ASN A 443 -10.95 11.56 -2.38
C ASN A 443 -10.19 10.31 -2.86
N ARG A 444 -9.12 9.89 -2.20
CA ARG A 444 -8.29 8.76 -2.66
C ARG A 444 -7.75 7.94 -1.50
N PRO A 445 -7.46 6.64 -1.70
CA PRO A 445 -6.90 5.78 -0.65
C PRO A 445 -5.40 6.04 -0.46
N ILE A 446 -5.02 7.25 -0.04
CA ILE A 446 -3.64 7.77 -0.05
C ILE A 446 -2.62 6.80 0.55
N LYS A 447 -3.00 6.09 1.62
CA LYS A 447 -2.11 5.18 2.36
C LYS A 447 -1.84 3.83 1.67
N TRP A 448 -2.59 3.51 0.61
CA TRP A 448 -2.40 2.33 -0.25
C TRP A 448 -1.77 2.67 -1.61
N MET A 449 -1.70 3.94 -1.97
CA MET A 449 -1.21 4.35 -3.30
C MET A 449 0.31 4.29 -3.39
N SER A 450 0.81 3.94 -4.57
CA SER A 450 2.23 4.02 -4.90
C SER A 450 2.69 5.47 -5.08
N ILE A 451 4.00 5.68 -5.02
CA ILE A 451 4.61 7.02 -5.10
C ILE A 451 4.25 7.72 -6.40
N GLU A 452 4.32 7.02 -7.53
CA GLU A 452 3.95 7.56 -8.84
C GLU A 452 2.44 7.88 -8.94
N SER A 453 1.58 7.05 -8.33
CA SER A 453 0.14 7.34 -8.28
C SER A 453 -0.16 8.58 -7.43
N LEU A 454 0.57 8.77 -6.32
CA LEU A 454 0.41 9.96 -5.47
C LEU A 454 0.86 11.25 -6.16
N LEU A 455 1.99 11.21 -6.87
CA LEU A 455 2.62 12.41 -7.44
C LEU A 455 2.13 12.76 -8.84
N GLN A 456 1.90 11.74 -9.67
CA GLN A 456 1.65 11.91 -11.11
C GLN A 456 0.26 11.39 -11.52
N LYS A 457 -0.49 10.79 -10.59
CA LYS A 457 -1.76 10.09 -10.87
C LYS A 457 -1.60 8.97 -11.92
N GLU A 458 -0.41 8.40 -12.00
CA GLU A 458 -0.11 7.29 -12.89
C GLU A 458 -0.49 5.98 -12.21
N PHE A 459 -1.32 5.19 -12.90
CA PHE A 459 -1.72 3.86 -12.47
C PHE A 459 -1.20 2.84 -13.48
N SER A 460 -0.81 1.68 -12.97
CA SER A 460 -0.20 0.60 -13.74
C SER A 460 -0.34 -0.73 -12.99
N PRO A 461 -0.02 -1.87 -13.62
CA PRO A 461 0.09 -3.14 -12.92
C PRO A 461 1.01 -3.07 -11.69
N SER A 462 2.12 -2.33 -11.78
CA SER A 462 3.06 -2.15 -10.68
C SER A 462 2.52 -1.28 -9.53
N SER A 463 1.57 -0.38 -9.79
CA SER A 463 0.87 0.37 -8.72
C SER A 463 -0.14 -0.51 -7.96
N ASP A 464 -0.75 -1.49 -8.63
CA ASP A 464 -1.58 -2.51 -7.97
C ASP A 464 -0.73 -3.45 -7.12
N VAL A 465 0.50 -3.78 -7.55
CA VAL A 465 1.48 -4.55 -6.75
C VAL A 465 1.83 -3.82 -5.46
N TRP A 466 2.03 -2.50 -5.51
CA TRP A 466 2.26 -1.70 -4.30
C TRP A 466 1.08 -1.82 -3.33
N SER A 467 -0.15 -1.63 -3.84
CA SER A 467 -1.38 -1.77 -3.07
C SER A 467 -1.51 -3.18 -2.47
N PHE A 468 -1.13 -4.21 -3.21
CA PHE A 468 -1.07 -5.59 -2.71
C PHE A 468 -0.08 -5.75 -1.55
N GLY A 469 1.09 -5.11 -1.60
CA GLY A 469 2.03 -5.10 -0.48
C GLY A 469 1.39 -4.53 0.80
N VAL A 470 0.64 -3.44 0.67
CA VAL A 470 -0.12 -2.85 1.80
C VAL A 470 -1.23 -3.79 2.27
N LEU A 471 -1.96 -4.45 1.36
CA LEU A 471 -2.97 -5.45 1.70
C LEU A 471 -2.38 -6.67 2.43
N LEU A 472 -1.21 -7.14 2.03
CA LEU A 472 -0.50 -8.22 2.73
C LEU A 472 -0.08 -7.79 4.14
N TRP A 473 0.29 -6.52 4.32
CA TRP A 473 0.50 -5.92 5.63
C TRP A 473 -0.80 -5.81 6.45
N GLU A 474 -1.94 -5.47 5.83
CA GLU A 474 -3.25 -5.51 6.50
C GLU A 474 -3.60 -6.93 6.98
N LEU A 475 -3.39 -7.96 6.15
CA LEU A 475 -3.66 -9.36 6.52
C LEU A 475 -2.84 -9.78 7.76
N THR A 476 -1.56 -9.42 7.79
CA THR A 476 -0.63 -9.79 8.88
C THR A 476 -0.86 -8.99 10.16
N THR A 477 -1.38 -7.77 10.07
CA THR A 477 -1.65 -6.91 11.24
C THR A 477 -3.07 -7.00 11.76
N LEU A 478 -3.93 -7.81 11.12
CA LEU A 478 -5.37 -7.86 11.38
C LEU A 478 -6.04 -6.50 11.13
N ALA A 479 -5.76 -5.93 9.96
CA ALA A 479 -6.29 -4.66 9.44
C ALA A 479 -6.06 -3.46 10.39
N GLN A 480 -4.81 -3.33 10.88
CA GLN A 480 -4.36 -2.06 11.43
C GLN A 480 -4.38 -0.97 10.35
N GLN A 481 -4.50 0.30 10.76
CA GLN A 481 -4.40 1.39 9.81
C GLN A 481 -2.95 1.51 9.33
N PRO A 482 -2.67 1.39 8.02
CA PRO A 482 -1.33 1.63 7.50
C PRO A 482 -0.89 3.05 7.84
N TYR A 483 0.39 3.26 8.13
CA TYR A 483 0.97 4.59 8.37
C TYR A 483 0.12 5.47 9.33
N VAL A 484 -0.37 4.90 10.44
CA VAL A 484 -1.33 5.59 11.33
C VAL A 484 -0.83 6.95 11.81
N GLU A 485 0.47 7.07 12.08
CA GLU A 485 1.14 8.29 12.58
C GLU A 485 1.46 9.33 11.50
N ILE A 486 1.23 9.01 10.22
CA ILE A 486 1.60 9.88 9.10
C ILE A 486 0.37 10.59 8.56
N ASP A 487 0.45 11.91 8.47
CA ASP A 487 -0.56 12.73 7.83
C ASP A 487 -0.64 12.42 6.33
N PRO A 488 -1.84 12.24 5.74
CA PRO A 488 -2.00 11.98 4.31
C PRO A 488 -1.31 12.98 3.38
N PHE A 489 -1.20 14.26 3.77
CA PHE A 489 -0.49 15.28 2.99
C PHE A 489 1.03 15.07 2.96
N GLU A 490 1.59 14.42 3.97
CA GLU A 490 3.03 14.15 4.07
C GLU A 490 3.44 12.81 3.44
N MET A 491 2.46 11.96 3.09
CA MET A 491 2.70 10.60 2.59
C MET A 491 3.69 10.54 1.43
N ALA A 492 3.53 11.43 0.44
CA ALA A 492 4.40 11.43 -0.74
C ALA A 492 5.84 11.80 -0.40
N ALA A 493 6.07 12.72 0.55
CA ALA A 493 7.40 13.09 1.02
C ALA A 493 8.02 11.96 1.86
N TYR A 494 7.24 11.39 2.78
CA TYR A 494 7.64 10.26 3.62
C TYR A 494 8.14 9.07 2.78
N LEU A 495 7.39 8.70 1.74
CA LEU A 495 7.77 7.59 0.86
C LEU A 495 8.98 7.92 -0.02
N LYS A 496 9.13 9.18 -0.46
CA LYS A 496 10.32 9.65 -1.23
C LYS A 496 11.60 9.59 -0.41
N ASP A 497 11.54 9.85 0.90
CA ASP A 497 12.68 9.74 1.79
C ASP A 497 13.08 8.28 2.09
N GLY A 498 12.33 7.31 1.56
CA GLY A 498 12.65 5.89 1.64
C GLY A 498 11.95 5.15 2.77
N TYR A 499 11.16 5.84 3.60
CA TYR A 499 10.43 5.20 4.68
C TYR A 499 9.29 4.31 4.16
N ARG A 500 9.01 3.22 4.88
CA ARG A 500 7.97 2.23 4.55
C ARG A 500 7.24 1.78 5.82
N LEU A 501 6.20 0.96 5.66
CA LEU A 501 5.55 0.30 6.79
C LEU A 501 6.57 -0.57 7.54
N ALA A 502 6.50 -0.55 8.86
CA ALA A 502 7.30 -1.42 9.72
C ALA A 502 6.83 -2.87 9.63
N GLN A 503 7.75 -3.81 9.88
CA GLN A 503 7.45 -5.22 9.97
C GLN A 503 6.42 -5.49 11.08
N PRO A 504 5.31 -6.20 10.79
CA PRO A 504 4.35 -6.57 11.82
C PRO A 504 4.96 -7.49 12.88
N ILE A 505 4.48 -7.35 14.12
CA ILE A 505 4.85 -8.24 15.22
C ILE A 505 4.51 -9.69 14.82
N ASN A 506 5.45 -10.62 15.03
CA ASN A 506 5.33 -12.04 14.67
C ASN A 506 5.19 -12.32 13.15
N CYS A 507 5.54 -11.37 12.28
CA CYS A 507 5.62 -11.60 10.84
C CYS A 507 6.99 -12.19 10.48
N PRO A 508 7.07 -13.35 9.79
CA PRO A 508 8.34 -13.89 9.32
C PRO A 508 9.06 -12.92 8.37
N ASP A 509 10.38 -12.85 8.52
CA ASP A 509 11.28 -12.00 7.75
C ASP A 509 11.12 -12.18 6.24
N GLU A 510 10.97 -13.42 5.79
CA GLU A 510 10.77 -13.75 4.38
C GLU A 510 9.44 -13.20 3.85
N LEU A 511 8.37 -13.24 4.65
CA LEU A 511 7.07 -12.70 4.27
C LEU A 511 7.09 -11.17 4.25
N PHE A 512 7.76 -10.54 5.21
CA PHE A 512 7.94 -9.09 5.20
C PHE A 512 8.81 -8.63 4.03
N ALA A 513 9.83 -9.40 3.66
CA ALA A 513 10.62 -9.12 2.47
C ALA A 513 9.73 -9.05 1.22
N VAL A 514 8.77 -9.98 1.06
CA VAL A 514 7.76 -9.92 -0.03
C VAL A 514 7.02 -8.59 -0.05
N MET A 515 6.56 -8.09 1.10
CA MET A 515 5.90 -6.79 1.20
C MET A 515 6.86 -5.65 0.79
N ALA A 516 8.11 -5.68 1.28
CA ALA A 516 9.11 -4.67 0.96
C ALA A 516 9.44 -4.62 -0.54
N TYR A 517 9.47 -5.76 -1.24
CA TYR A 517 9.63 -5.82 -2.69
C TYR A 517 8.50 -5.11 -3.44
N CYS A 518 7.26 -5.23 -2.96
CA CYS A 518 6.12 -4.53 -3.53
C CYS A 518 6.25 -3.00 -3.44
N TRP A 519 7.06 -2.49 -2.50
CA TRP A 519 7.23 -1.06 -2.25
C TRP A 519 8.54 -0.47 -2.79
N ALA A 520 9.16 -1.14 -3.78
CA ALA A 520 10.29 -0.57 -4.50
C ALA A 520 9.91 0.79 -5.13
N VAL A 521 10.82 1.77 -5.06
CA VAL A 521 10.59 3.13 -5.59
C VAL A 521 10.34 3.07 -7.09
N ASN A 522 11.19 2.35 -7.83
CA ASN A 522 11.04 2.15 -9.26
C ASN A 522 9.94 1.10 -9.53
N PRO A 523 8.86 1.41 -10.27
CA PRO A 523 7.80 0.47 -10.59
C PRO A 523 8.28 -0.80 -11.32
N GLU A 524 9.36 -0.72 -12.09
CA GLU A 524 9.94 -1.85 -12.84
C GLU A 524 10.75 -2.81 -11.95
N GLU A 525 11.10 -2.39 -10.73
CA GLU A 525 11.80 -3.23 -9.74
C GLU A 525 10.82 -4.03 -8.87
N ARG A 526 9.52 -3.73 -8.96
CA ARG A 526 8.48 -4.44 -8.22
C ARG A 526 8.20 -5.80 -8.89
N PRO A 527 7.96 -6.86 -8.09
CA PRO A 527 7.63 -8.16 -8.66
C PRO A 527 6.26 -8.11 -9.34
N THR A 528 6.11 -8.85 -10.43
CA THR A 528 4.80 -9.11 -11.03
C THR A 528 3.96 -10.00 -10.11
N PHE A 529 2.64 -9.97 -10.25
CA PHE A 529 1.76 -10.91 -9.54
C PHE A 529 2.12 -12.39 -9.80
N THR A 530 2.66 -12.72 -10.97
CA THR A 530 3.17 -14.07 -11.25
C THR A 530 4.39 -14.43 -10.42
N GLN A 531 5.34 -13.51 -10.25
CA GLN A 531 6.50 -13.74 -9.38
C GLN A 531 6.08 -13.82 -7.90
N LEU A 532 5.13 -12.98 -7.48
CA LEU A 532 4.56 -13.04 -6.14
C LEU A 532 3.87 -14.39 -5.86
N GLN A 533 3.13 -14.94 -6.83
CA GLN A 533 2.49 -16.25 -6.70
C GLN A 533 3.51 -17.35 -6.42
N VAL A 534 4.61 -17.39 -7.18
CA VAL A 534 5.68 -18.39 -7.00
C VAL A 534 6.34 -18.21 -5.63
N CYS A 535 6.67 -16.97 -5.27
CA CYS A 535 7.31 -16.67 -3.98
C CYS A 535 6.46 -17.11 -2.79
N LEU A 536 5.16 -16.79 -2.78
CA LEU A 536 4.28 -17.19 -1.70
C LEU A 536 3.99 -18.69 -1.68
N GLN A 537 3.97 -19.38 -2.83
CA GLN A 537 3.86 -20.84 -2.88
C GLN A 537 5.09 -21.53 -2.26
N GLU A 538 6.29 -21.05 -2.59
CA GLU A 538 7.53 -21.56 -2.00
C GLU A 538 7.57 -21.31 -0.49
N PHE A 539 7.20 -20.10 -0.06
CA PHE A 539 7.12 -19.76 1.36
C PHE A 539 6.09 -20.63 2.10
N TYR A 540 4.90 -20.81 1.53
CA TYR A 540 3.86 -21.68 2.08
C TYR A 540 4.33 -23.13 2.23
N ALA A 541 5.04 -23.66 1.24
CA ALA A 541 5.62 -25.00 1.29
C ALA A 541 6.71 -25.13 2.37
N GLN A 542 7.43 -24.06 2.67
CA GLN A 542 8.39 -24.03 3.77
C GLN A 542 7.69 -23.99 5.13
N LEU A 543 6.61 -23.22 5.28
CA LEU A 543 5.84 -23.18 6.54
C LEU A 543 5.37 -24.58 6.98
N ILE A 544 4.89 -25.41 6.04
CA ILE A 544 4.47 -26.80 6.31
C ILE A 544 5.61 -27.70 6.81
N ARG A 545 6.87 -27.34 6.53
CA ARG A 545 8.05 -28.15 6.91
C ARG A 545 8.63 -27.75 8.26
N TYR A 546 8.43 -26.51 8.70
CA TYR A 546 9.09 -25.93 9.88
C TYR A 546 8.13 -25.63 11.04
N VAL A 547 6.81 -25.75 10.82
CA VAL A 547 5.73 -25.75 11.82
C VAL A 547 5.10 -27.12 11.82
#